data_AF-A0A7Y5L0Q6-F1
#
_entry.id   AF-A0A7Y5L0Q6-F1
#
_cell.length_a   1.000
_cell.length_b   1.000
_cell.length_c   1.000
_cell.angle_alpha   90.00
_cell.angle_beta   90.00
_cell.angle_gamma   90.00
#
_symmetry.space_group_name_H-M   'P 1'
#
loop_
_entity.id
_entity.type
_entity.pdbx_description
1 polymer ?
#
loop_
_entity_poly.entity_id
_entity_poly.type
_entity_poly.pdbx_seq_one_letter_code
_entity_poly.pdbx_strand_id
1 'polypeptide(L)'
;MADALNLDTVDALQVRIEELERENARLRAGVFTPSSPQVVRAPLEVQPIFDRATEALRSYFQRLHIDPAKAMIGVDDERYVLVRASAFSMDFLDTVVQLYADRGEREAMAIGRGFLFDIAHTIGLNDARRLHAKFGSCDPLERLSGGPVHFAYTGWGLVDIRPESRPTPDDEYCLVYEHTYSFEASSFLRAGRTSDGPICSLQAGYSSGWCEASFGLELTAVEVECRARGDAACMFVMAPPHRVAERVREHFNVDLGVLREKGFDVPTYFERKRAEEELRASLKKLKETQEELIRKERLATVGLLVSGVAHEVNTPLGVAVTALSVVTDELRTLGERFENSSLTKKELRHFLTRATQASAMVSANLERAATQVTNFKRVSIDQVTEEHREVDVGEQIRQTVASLKPVIRQGGLQVALSTEGDLVTQTHPGAITQIITNFVTNSIAHGRPRDQSGVVKVTIGTRRTSRGTVLVTYADDGQGMTPEVRAQAFQPFFTTARGGGGTGLGLHIVHSLVNDVLRGTIKLHTEAGSGVRFEIEIGTPG
;
A
#
# COMPACT_ATOMS: atom_id res chain seq x y z
N MET A 1 -17.09 76.07 -29.95
CA MET A 1 -17.90 75.09 -30.69
C MET A 1 -17.15 73.79 -30.63
N ALA A 2 -17.72 72.84 -29.89
CA ALA A 2 -17.16 71.52 -29.65
C ALA A 2 -17.52 70.61 -30.82
N ASP A 3 -16.52 70.06 -31.50
CA ASP A 3 -16.72 68.94 -32.42
C ASP A 3 -16.77 67.66 -31.59
N ALA A 4 -17.99 67.25 -31.28
CA ALA A 4 -18.28 65.91 -30.79
C ALA A 4 -18.10 64.92 -31.94
N LEU A 5 -16.97 64.21 -31.94
CA LEU A 5 -16.79 63.00 -32.77
C LEU A 5 -17.85 61.98 -32.38
N ASN A 6 -18.76 61.73 -33.31
CA ASN A 6 -19.88 60.81 -33.17
C ASN A 6 -19.35 59.36 -33.15
N LEU A 7 -19.39 58.71 -31.98
CA LEU A 7 -18.82 57.39 -31.67
C LEU A 7 -19.79 56.21 -31.96
N ASP A 8 -20.77 56.40 -32.85
CA ASP A 8 -21.92 55.49 -32.99
C ASP A 8 -21.84 54.46 -34.15
N THR A 9 -20.69 54.31 -34.83
CA THR A 9 -20.50 53.25 -35.82
C THR A 9 -19.47 52.21 -35.37
N VAL A 10 -19.81 50.93 -35.50
CA VAL A 10 -18.94 49.78 -35.16
C VAL A 10 -17.57 49.91 -35.84
N ASP A 11 -17.53 50.41 -37.08
CA ASP A 11 -16.30 50.62 -37.83
C ASP A 11 -15.40 51.70 -37.20
N ALA A 12 -15.96 52.77 -36.65
CA ALA A 12 -15.19 53.83 -35.99
C ALA A 12 -14.59 53.35 -34.66
N LEU A 13 -15.32 52.50 -33.93
CA LEU A 13 -14.82 51.85 -32.73
C LEU A 13 -13.73 50.82 -33.06
N GLN A 14 -13.86 50.04 -34.14
CA GLN A 14 -12.82 49.10 -34.58
C GLN A 14 -11.53 49.82 -34.99
N VAL A 15 -11.63 50.90 -35.77
CA VAL A 15 -10.46 51.73 -36.11
C VAL A 15 -9.81 52.31 -34.86
N ARG A 16 -10.61 52.74 -33.87
CA ARG A 16 -10.07 53.27 -32.61
C ARG A 16 -9.44 52.19 -31.74
N ILE A 17 -9.98 50.97 -31.74
CA ILE A 17 -9.38 49.81 -31.06
C ILE A 17 -8.03 49.48 -31.71
N GLU A 18 -7.96 49.37 -33.03
CA GLU A 18 -6.70 49.10 -33.74
C GLU A 18 -5.64 50.21 -33.55
N GLU A 19 -6.09 51.46 -33.41
CA GLU A 19 -5.20 52.59 -33.12
C GLU A 19 -4.69 52.55 -31.68
N LEU A 20 -5.57 52.27 -30.71
CA LEU A 20 -5.19 52.10 -29.30
C LEU A 20 -4.34 50.85 -29.08
N GLU A 21 -4.57 49.76 -29.79
CA GLU A 21 -3.73 48.56 -29.76
C GLU A 21 -2.33 48.84 -30.32
N ARG A 22 -2.22 49.60 -31.41
CA ARG A 22 -0.94 50.08 -31.94
C ARG A 22 -0.21 51.00 -30.96
N GLU A 23 -0.94 51.89 -30.29
CA GLU A 23 -0.37 52.81 -29.30
C GLU A 23 0.04 52.06 -28.01
N ASN A 24 -0.73 51.08 -27.56
CA ASN A 24 -0.39 50.20 -26.44
C ASN A 24 0.83 49.32 -26.77
N ALA A 25 0.90 48.78 -27.99
CA ALA A 25 2.06 48.06 -28.50
C ALA A 25 3.31 48.96 -28.52
N ARG A 26 3.15 50.23 -28.91
CA ARG A 26 4.23 51.23 -28.89
C ARG A 26 4.66 51.63 -27.47
N LEU A 27 3.74 51.72 -26.51
CA LEU A 27 4.05 52.00 -25.10
C LEU A 27 4.70 50.81 -24.39
N ARG A 28 4.41 49.57 -24.84
CA ARG A 28 5.08 48.34 -24.39
C ARG A 28 6.43 48.11 -25.08
N ALA A 29 6.68 48.75 -26.22
CA ALA A 29 7.95 48.67 -26.93
C ALA A 29 9.08 49.28 -26.08
N GLY A 30 9.87 48.42 -25.45
CA GLY A 30 11.03 48.80 -24.62
C GLY A 30 11.05 48.19 -23.23
N VAL A 31 9.93 47.64 -22.71
CA VAL A 31 9.88 47.07 -21.35
C VAL A 31 10.70 45.78 -21.23
N PHE A 32 10.91 45.05 -22.33
CA PHE A 32 11.68 43.80 -22.40
C PHE A 32 12.72 43.78 -23.52
N THR A 33 13.13 44.94 -24.05
CA THR A 33 14.27 44.99 -24.95
C THR A 33 15.53 44.94 -24.08
N PRO A 34 16.29 43.82 -24.07
CA PRO A 34 17.45 43.73 -23.21
C PRO A 34 18.48 44.77 -23.65
N SER A 35 19.22 45.34 -22.69
CA SER A 35 20.31 46.29 -22.98
C SER A 35 21.45 45.66 -23.79
N SER A 36 21.49 44.32 -23.86
CA SER A 36 22.36 43.52 -24.71
C SER A 36 21.52 42.49 -25.47
N PRO A 37 21.74 42.29 -26.78
CA PRO A 37 21.05 41.24 -27.54
C PRO A 37 21.39 39.83 -27.06
N GLN A 38 22.57 39.65 -26.45
CA GLN A 38 23.03 38.37 -25.92
C GLN A 38 22.67 38.26 -24.43
N VAL A 39 21.60 37.52 -24.14
CA VAL A 39 21.09 37.26 -22.77
C VAL A 39 21.60 35.95 -22.17
N VAL A 40 22.17 35.07 -23.00
CA VAL A 40 22.82 33.82 -22.59
C VAL A 40 24.10 33.65 -23.40
N ARG A 41 25.16 33.19 -22.74
CA ARG A 41 26.41 32.79 -23.39
C ARG A 41 26.58 31.28 -23.29
N ALA A 42 26.94 30.66 -24.40
CA ALA A 42 27.22 29.25 -24.51
C ALA A 42 28.42 29.03 -25.44
N PRO A 43 29.01 27.82 -25.44
CA PRO A 43 30.09 27.49 -26.38
C PRO A 43 29.66 27.72 -27.83
N LEU A 44 30.62 28.11 -28.68
CA LEU A 44 30.35 28.57 -30.05
C LEU A 44 29.61 27.52 -30.89
N GLU A 45 29.84 26.24 -30.60
CA GLU A 45 29.24 25.09 -31.28
C GLU A 45 27.72 25.01 -31.06
N VAL A 46 27.24 25.45 -29.89
CA VAL A 46 25.84 25.34 -29.47
C VAL A 46 25.12 26.68 -29.35
N GLN A 47 25.85 27.81 -29.35
CA GLN A 47 25.30 29.16 -29.29
C GLN A 47 24.13 29.41 -30.27
N PRO A 48 24.16 28.95 -31.54
CA PRO A 48 23.04 29.16 -32.47
C PRO A 48 21.70 28.54 -32.00
N ILE A 49 21.74 27.51 -31.15
CA ILE A 49 20.54 26.91 -30.53
C ILE A 49 19.95 27.88 -29.50
N PHE A 50 20.80 28.45 -28.64
CA PHE A 50 20.40 29.43 -27.63
C PHE A 50 19.91 30.74 -28.23
N ASP A 51 20.47 31.16 -29.36
CA ASP A 51 20.01 32.35 -30.07
C ASP A 51 18.57 32.16 -30.61
N ARG A 52 18.26 30.99 -31.16
CA ARG A 52 16.87 30.65 -31.59
C ARG A 52 15.91 30.65 -30.40
N ALA A 53 16.29 30.03 -29.29
CA ALA A 53 15.49 30.02 -28.08
C ALA A 53 15.27 31.43 -27.51
N THR A 54 16.30 32.28 -27.58
CA THR A 54 16.23 33.69 -27.19
C THR A 54 15.17 34.44 -27.97
N GLU A 55 15.13 34.28 -29.29
CA GLU A 55 14.15 34.96 -30.14
C GLU A 55 12.72 34.45 -29.87
N ALA A 56 12.55 33.14 -29.72
CA ALA A 56 11.26 32.54 -29.41
C ALA A 56 10.70 33.01 -28.06
N LEU A 57 11.54 33.03 -27.02
CA LEU A 57 11.16 33.48 -25.68
C LEU A 57 10.99 34.99 -25.58
N ARG A 58 11.74 35.78 -26.35
CA ARG A 58 11.49 37.23 -26.46
C ARG A 58 10.05 37.49 -26.91
N SER A 59 9.62 36.80 -27.96
CA SER A 59 8.25 36.90 -28.49
C SER A 59 7.19 36.45 -27.47
N TYR A 60 7.52 35.47 -26.62
CA TYR A 60 6.67 35.03 -25.51
C TYR A 60 6.50 36.13 -24.45
N PHE A 61 7.59 36.69 -23.92
CA PHE A 61 7.53 37.71 -22.86
C PHE A 61 7.02 39.07 -23.33
N GLN A 62 7.07 39.37 -24.63
CA GLN A 62 6.40 40.55 -25.21
C GLN A 62 4.87 40.56 -24.98
N ARG A 63 4.26 39.40 -24.70
CA ARG A 63 2.84 39.27 -24.35
C ARG A 63 2.54 39.54 -22.86
N LEU A 64 3.47 40.13 -22.11
CA LEU A 64 3.21 40.56 -20.73
C LEU A 64 2.02 41.53 -20.70
N HIS A 65 1.11 41.29 -19.77
CA HIS A 65 0.04 42.21 -19.42
C HIS A 65 -0.04 42.35 -17.90
N ILE A 66 -0.23 43.59 -17.44
CA ILE A 66 -0.37 43.92 -16.02
C ILE A 66 -1.72 44.64 -15.87
N ASP A 67 -2.59 44.09 -15.03
CA ASP A 67 -3.88 44.67 -14.67
C ASP A 67 -3.98 44.76 -13.14
N PRO A 68 -3.62 45.92 -12.54
CA PRO A 68 -3.70 46.11 -11.10
C PRO A 68 -5.13 46.04 -10.55
N ALA A 69 -6.15 46.40 -11.34
CA ALA A 69 -7.55 46.32 -10.90
C ALA A 69 -8.01 44.87 -10.69
N LYS A 70 -7.36 43.92 -11.36
CA LYS A 70 -7.56 42.47 -11.18
C LYS A 70 -6.45 41.78 -10.37
N ALA A 71 -5.50 42.54 -9.82
CA ALA A 71 -4.32 42.02 -9.13
C ALA A 71 -3.57 40.94 -9.96
N MET A 72 -3.35 41.23 -11.24
CA MET A 72 -2.82 40.28 -12.21
C MET A 72 -1.59 40.84 -12.93
N ILE A 73 -0.54 40.03 -12.95
CA ILE A 73 0.61 40.12 -13.85
C ILE A 73 0.57 38.81 -14.62
N GLY A 74 0.62 38.84 -15.96
CA GLY A 74 0.52 37.61 -16.72
C GLY A 74 1.26 37.63 -18.04
N VAL A 75 1.70 36.44 -18.45
CA VAL A 75 2.38 36.20 -19.74
C VAL A 75 1.74 34.96 -20.35
N ASP A 76 1.11 35.10 -21.52
CA ASP A 76 0.56 33.97 -22.29
C ASP A 76 -0.37 33.03 -21.47
N ASP A 77 -1.43 33.62 -20.91
CA ASP A 77 -2.44 33.01 -20.01
C ASP A 77 -1.92 32.52 -18.65
N GLU A 78 -0.64 32.71 -18.34
CA GLU A 78 -0.07 32.37 -17.04
C GLU A 78 -0.03 33.56 -16.09
N ARG A 79 -0.39 33.33 -14.83
CA ARG A 79 -0.33 34.34 -13.78
C ARG A 79 1.02 34.31 -13.06
N TYR A 80 1.65 35.46 -12.98
CA TYR A 80 2.89 35.72 -12.25
C TYR A 80 2.62 36.55 -11.00
N VAL A 81 3.55 36.48 -10.05
CA VAL A 81 3.58 37.32 -8.85
C VAL A 81 4.92 38.02 -8.79
N LEU A 82 4.91 39.34 -8.56
CA LEU A 82 6.13 40.11 -8.35
C LEU A 82 6.51 40.04 -6.86
N VAL A 83 7.68 39.48 -6.59
CA VAL A 83 8.24 39.35 -5.23
C VAL A 83 9.61 40.01 -5.17
N ARG A 84 9.91 40.69 -4.06
CA ARG A 84 11.21 41.32 -3.84
C ARG A 84 12.30 40.24 -3.69
N ALA A 85 13.38 40.37 -4.47
CA ALA A 85 14.54 39.47 -4.46
C ALA A 85 15.10 39.17 -3.05
N SER A 86 15.22 40.18 -2.20
CA SER A 86 15.72 40.03 -0.82
C SER A 86 14.78 39.26 0.11
N ALA A 87 13.48 39.17 -0.21
CA ALA A 87 12.53 38.39 0.58
C ALA A 87 12.86 36.89 0.56
N PHE A 88 13.27 36.37 -0.61
CA PHE A 88 13.66 34.96 -0.75
C PHE A 88 15.14 34.70 -0.44
N SER A 89 16.02 35.62 -0.81
CA SER A 89 17.47 35.41 -0.64
C SER A 89 17.96 35.66 0.77
N MET A 90 17.36 36.58 1.53
CA MET A 90 17.84 36.96 2.87
C MET A 90 16.75 36.81 3.93
N ASP A 91 15.62 37.50 3.78
CA ASP A 91 14.62 37.61 4.85
C ASP A 91 14.05 36.22 5.22
N PHE A 92 13.85 35.36 4.22
CA PHE A 92 13.44 33.97 4.42
C PHE A 92 14.48 33.17 5.22
N LEU A 93 15.75 33.22 4.82
CA LEU A 93 16.83 32.50 5.51
C LEU A 93 17.00 32.99 6.94
N ASP A 94 16.99 34.31 7.16
CA ASP A 94 17.06 34.90 8.50
C ASP A 94 15.90 34.43 9.39
N THR A 95 14.68 34.33 8.82
CA THR A 95 13.50 33.81 9.53
C THR A 95 13.66 32.34 9.87
N VAL A 96 14.13 31.50 8.94
CA VAL A 96 14.34 30.07 9.20
C VAL A 96 15.43 29.85 10.25
N VAL A 97 16.53 30.61 10.20
CA VAL A 97 17.60 30.56 11.20
C VAL A 97 17.07 30.89 12.60
N GLN A 98 16.18 31.87 12.71
CA GLN A 98 15.52 32.19 13.99
C GLN A 98 14.57 31.09 14.47
N LEU A 99 13.81 30.47 13.56
CA LEU A 99 12.85 29.41 13.90
C LEU A 99 13.53 28.12 14.38
N TYR A 100 14.72 27.81 13.88
CA TYR A 100 15.49 26.61 14.22
C TYR A 100 16.75 26.94 15.03
N ALA A 101 16.74 28.03 15.79
CA ALA A 101 17.88 28.49 16.57
C ALA A 101 18.38 27.44 17.60
N ASP A 102 17.50 26.54 18.04
CA ASP A 102 17.79 25.42 18.95
C ASP A 102 18.71 24.35 18.34
N ARG A 103 18.79 24.27 17.00
CA ARG A 103 19.59 23.29 16.26
C ARG A 103 20.99 23.80 15.88
N GLY A 104 21.27 25.08 16.16
CA GLY A 104 22.49 25.75 15.76
C GLY A 104 22.41 26.33 14.34
N GLU A 105 23.11 27.45 14.16
CA GLU A 105 22.99 28.31 12.98
C GLU A 105 23.33 27.61 11.66
N ARG A 106 24.35 26.75 11.65
CA ARG A 106 24.74 25.99 10.44
C ARG A 106 23.65 25.01 9.99
N GLU A 107 23.07 24.26 10.92
CA GLU A 107 21.99 23.30 10.60
C GLU A 107 20.72 24.04 10.16
N ALA A 108 20.35 25.12 10.86
CA ALA A 108 19.19 25.92 10.50
C ALA A 108 19.33 26.57 9.11
N MET A 109 20.52 27.07 8.78
CA MET A 109 20.83 27.60 7.45
C MET A 109 20.75 26.52 6.37
N ALA A 110 21.25 25.31 6.63
CA ALA A 110 21.16 24.19 5.70
C ALA A 110 19.69 23.80 5.43
N ILE A 111 18.84 23.76 6.47
CA ILE A 111 17.39 23.53 6.33
C ILE A 111 16.74 24.59 5.44
N GLY A 112 17.01 25.87 5.71
CA GLY A 112 16.47 26.98 4.93
C GLY A 112 16.88 26.92 3.46
N ARG A 113 18.15 26.65 3.20
CA ARG A 113 18.69 26.48 1.83
C ARG A 113 18.09 25.28 1.11
N GLY A 114 17.91 24.15 1.81
CA GLY A 114 17.25 22.96 1.26
C GLY A 114 15.81 23.26 0.84
N PHE A 115 15.05 23.96 1.67
CA PHE A 115 13.67 24.35 1.34
C PHE A 115 13.59 25.26 0.10
N LEU A 116 14.49 26.25 0.02
CA LEU A 116 14.59 27.11 -1.15
C LEU A 116 14.95 26.32 -2.41
N PHE A 117 15.91 25.39 -2.33
CA PHE A 117 16.26 24.52 -3.44
C PHE A 117 15.05 23.71 -3.93
N ASP A 118 14.31 23.08 -3.03
CA ASP A 118 13.18 22.19 -3.37
C ASP A 118 12.04 22.95 -4.07
N ILE A 119 11.71 24.14 -3.57
CA ILE A 119 10.71 25.01 -4.20
C ILE A 119 11.18 25.39 -5.60
N ALA A 120 12.42 25.86 -5.74
CA ALA A 120 12.92 26.30 -7.04
C ALA A 120 13.05 25.15 -8.03
N HIS A 121 13.47 23.95 -7.59
CA HIS A 121 13.49 22.74 -8.42
C HIS A 121 12.11 22.44 -8.98
N THR A 122 11.09 22.47 -8.12
CA THR A 122 9.70 22.27 -8.55
C THR A 122 9.24 23.32 -9.56
N ILE A 123 9.61 24.59 -9.36
CA ILE A 123 9.28 25.68 -10.29
C ILE A 123 9.96 25.42 -11.65
N GLY A 124 11.28 25.24 -11.66
CA GLY A 124 12.06 25.03 -12.88
C GLY A 124 11.62 23.80 -13.67
N LEU A 125 11.28 22.69 -12.99
CA LEU A 125 10.74 21.47 -13.59
C LEU A 125 9.41 21.71 -14.31
N ASN A 126 8.50 22.47 -13.71
CA ASN A 126 7.18 22.73 -14.27
C ASN A 126 7.22 23.78 -15.38
N ASP A 127 8.02 24.84 -15.22
CA ASP A 127 8.24 25.85 -16.26
C ASP A 127 8.85 25.21 -17.51
N ALA A 128 9.84 24.32 -17.33
CA ALA A 128 10.44 23.56 -18.42
C ALA A 128 9.40 22.73 -19.17
N ARG A 129 8.62 21.89 -18.47
CA ARG A 129 7.57 21.05 -19.09
C ARG A 129 6.57 21.86 -19.89
N ARG A 130 6.11 22.99 -19.34
CA ARG A 130 5.15 23.88 -20.03
C ARG A 130 5.76 24.51 -21.27
N LEU A 131 7.00 24.97 -21.18
CA LEU A 131 7.66 25.61 -22.31
C LEU A 131 8.08 24.61 -23.39
N HIS A 132 8.51 23.39 -23.01
CA HIS A 132 8.80 22.30 -23.95
C HIS A 132 7.57 21.93 -24.77
N ALA A 133 6.39 21.90 -24.16
CA ALA A 133 5.13 21.68 -24.87
C ALA A 133 4.85 22.76 -25.92
N LYS A 134 5.30 24.00 -25.69
CA LYS A 134 5.17 25.12 -26.63
C LYS A 134 6.23 25.11 -27.73
N PHE A 135 7.46 24.68 -27.43
CA PHE A 135 8.55 24.58 -28.43
C PHE A 135 8.39 23.41 -29.41
N GLY A 136 7.71 22.33 -29.01
CA GLY A 136 7.45 21.18 -29.88
C GLY A 136 8.69 20.34 -30.25
N SER A 137 9.86 20.64 -29.67
CA SER A 137 11.10 19.87 -29.89
C SER A 137 11.26 18.73 -28.87
N CYS A 138 11.80 17.61 -29.34
CA CYS A 138 12.19 16.46 -28.51
C CYS A 138 13.69 16.41 -28.23
N ASP A 139 14.49 17.31 -28.81
CA ASP A 139 15.92 17.35 -28.59
C ASP A 139 16.26 17.91 -27.20
N PRO A 140 17.02 17.18 -26.35
CA PRO A 140 17.34 17.62 -25.00
C PRO A 140 18.12 18.95 -24.93
N LEU A 141 18.99 19.21 -25.91
CA LEU A 141 19.81 20.41 -25.94
C LEU A 141 19.00 21.64 -26.37
N GLU A 142 18.09 21.48 -27.33
CA GLU A 142 17.10 22.52 -27.64
C GLU A 142 16.20 22.81 -26.44
N ARG A 143 15.76 21.79 -25.71
CA ARG A 143 14.98 21.94 -24.47
C ARG A 143 15.74 22.64 -23.34
N LEU A 144 17.03 22.35 -23.19
CA LEU A 144 17.92 23.05 -22.27
C LEU A 144 17.98 24.54 -22.58
N SER A 145 18.09 24.88 -23.87
CA SER A 145 18.37 26.26 -24.31
C SER A 145 17.33 27.29 -23.88
N GLY A 146 16.07 26.89 -23.69
CA GLY A 146 15.02 27.75 -23.18
C GLY A 146 15.20 28.16 -21.72
N GLY A 147 15.89 27.34 -20.91
CA GLY A 147 16.00 27.54 -19.46
C GLY A 147 16.77 28.80 -19.11
N PRO A 148 18.06 28.90 -19.48
CA PRO A 148 18.88 30.09 -19.27
C PRO A 148 18.25 31.39 -19.79
N VAL A 149 17.53 31.32 -20.90
CA VAL A 149 16.82 32.48 -21.45
C VAL A 149 15.65 32.86 -20.56
N HIS A 150 14.77 31.91 -20.23
CA HIS A 150 13.63 32.14 -19.33
C HIS A 150 14.10 32.68 -17.98
N PHE A 151 15.20 32.13 -17.46
CA PHE A 151 15.87 32.55 -16.24
C PHE A 151 16.26 34.04 -16.24
N ALA A 152 16.76 34.53 -17.38
CA ALA A 152 17.11 35.94 -17.55
C ALA A 152 15.87 36.84 -17.62
N TYR A 153 14.85 36.47 -18.41
CA TYR A 153 13.63 37.28 -18.57
C TYR A 153 12.79 37.36 -17.29
N THR A 154 12.85 36.33 -16.44
CA THR A 154 12.18 36.30 -15.14
C THR A 154 13.01 36.91 -14.01
N GLY A 155 14.23 37.39 -14.30
CA GLY A 155 15.06 38.15 -13.37
C GLY A 155 15.84 37.31 -12.35
N TRP A 156 16.02 36.01 -12.59
CA TRP A 156 16.80 35.14 -11.70
C TRP A 156 18.30 35.37 -11.87
N GLY A 157 18.75 35.51 -13.12
CA GLY A 157 20.13 35.86 -13.41
C GLY A 157 20.52 35.62 -14.87
N LEU A 158 21.81 35.81 -15.15
CA LEU A 158 22.40 35.60 -16.46
C LEU A 158 23.34 34.40 -16.42
N VAL A 159 23.18 33.49 -17.38
CA VAL A 159 23.93 32.24 -17.44
C VAL A 159 25.01 32.31 -18.52
N ASP A 160 26.21 31.89 -18.16
CA ASP A 160 27.33 31.66 -19.07
C ASP A 160 27.77 30.19 -18.95
N ILE A 161 27.49 29.38 -19.98
CA ILE A 161 27.82 27.95 -20.01
C ILE A 161 29.27 27.79 -20.47
N ARG A 162 30.07 27.09 -19.67
CA ARG A 162 31.50 26.91 -19.93
C ARG A 162 31.75 25.84 -21.01
N PRO A 163 32.81 25.99 -21.84
CA PRO A 163 33.17 25.03 -22.89
C PRO A 163 33.43 23.61 -22.42
N GLU A 164 33.80 23.41 -21.16
CA GLU A 164 34.07 22.09 -20.59
C GLU A 164 32.78 21.28 -20.32
N SER A 165 31.62 21.91 -20.45
CA SER A 165 30.32 21.27 -20.27
C SER A 165 30.04 20.17 -21.30
N ARG A 166 29.40 19.09 -20.84
CA ARG A 166 28.94 17.93 -21.61
C ARG A 166 27.50 17.55 -21.22
N PRO A 167 26.48 18.29 -21.69
CA PRO A 167 25.09 18.00 -21.37
C PRO A 167 24.56 16.85 -22.23
N THR A 168 24.93 15.61 -21.91
CA THR A 168 24.49 14.37 -22.61
C THR A 168 23.32 13.71 -21.89
N PRO A 169 22.38 13.05 -22.59
CA PRO A 169 21.23 12.38 -21.96
C PRO A 169 21.62 11.00 -21.37
N ASP A 170 22.73 10.95 -20.64
CA ASP A 170 23.25 9.76 -19.96
C ASP A 170 23.93 10.11 -18.62
N ASP A 171 24.49 9.10 -17.96
CA ASP A 171 25.15 9.25 -16.66
C ASP A 171 26.48 10.02 -16.74
N GLU A 172 26.95 10.39 -17.94
CA GLU A 172 28.12 11.25 -18.12
C GLU A 172 27.76 12.74 -18.09
N TYR A 173 26.47 13.10 -18.00
CA TYR A 173 26.00 14.48 -17.96
C TYR A 173 26.83 15.34 -17.00
N CYS A 174 27.36 16.44 -17.52
CA CYS A 174 28.04 17.47 -16.74
C CYS A 174 27.74 18.84 -17.34
N LEU A 175 27.23 19.78 -16.55
CA LEU A 175 27.07 21.17 -16.97
C LEU A 175 27.82 22.06 -15.99
N VAL A 176 28.78 22.83 -16.50
CA VAL A 176 29.57 23.79 -15.73
C VAL A 176 29.21 25.19 -16.22
N TYR A 177 28.70 26.02 -15.33
CA TYR A 177 28.15 27.32 -15.72
C TYR A 177 28.33 28.38 -14.64
N GLU A 178 28.34 29.63 -15.08
CA GLU A 178 28.47 30.81 -14.24
C GLU A 178 27.16 31.60 -14.24
N HIS A 179 26.76 32.08 -13.06
CA HIS A 179 25.76 33.13 -12.94
C HIS A 179 26.42 34.50 -12.74
N THR A 180 26.64 35.21 -13.84
CA THR A 180 27.30 36.53 -13.84
C THR A 180 26.48 37.59 -13.08
N TYR A 181 25.15 37.44 -13.08
CA TYR A 181 24.22 38.36 -12.42
C TYR A 181 23.16 37.64 -11.56
N SER A 182 23.62 36.83 -10.60
CA SER A 182 22.76 36.14 -9.62
C SER A 182 21.96 37.12 -8.76
N PHE A 183 20.63 36.96 -8.67
CA PHE A 183 19.79 37.80 -7.82
C PHE A 183 20.04 37.58 -6.33
N GLU A 184 20.33 36.32 -5.93
CA GLU A 184 20.59 35.95 -4.53
C GLU A 184 21.89 36.62 -4.05
N ALA A 185 22.99 36.40 -4.76
CA ALA A 185 24.29 37.00 -4.42
C ALA A 185 24.26 38.53 -4.51
N SER A 186 23.58 39.09 -5.52
CA SER A 186 23.44 40.54 -5.65
C SER A 186 22.65 41.16 -4.50
N SER A 187 21.65 40.44 -3.96
CA SER A 187 20.85 40.91 -2.83
C SER A 187 21.68 40.99 -1.54
N PHE A 188 22.52 39.98 -1.28
CA PHE A 188 23.48 39.99 -0.16
C PHE A 188 24.46 41.16 -0.26
N LEU A 189 25.11 41.29 -1.41
CA LEU A 189 26.13 42.33 -1.63
C LEU A 189 25.54 43.75 -1.53
N ARG A 190 24.34 43.97 -2.08
CA ARG A 190 23.65 45.27 -1.98
C ARG A 190 23.25 45.63 -0.55
N ALA A 191 23.01 44.64 0.30
CA ALA A 191 22.77 44.83 1.73
C ALA A 191 24.06 45.00 2.55
N GLY A 192 25.24 44.97 1.92
CA GLY A 192 26.52 45.03 2.61
C GLY A 192 26.83 43.78 3.44
N ARG A 193 26.18 42.65 3.13
CA ARG A 193 26.40 41.35 3.80
C ARG A 193 27.38 40.50 3.00
N THR A 194 28.14 39.69 3.73
CA THR A 194 28.93 38.58 3.18
C THR A 194 28.39 37.26 3.72
N SER A 195 28.75 36.15 3.09
CA SER A 195 28.42 34.80 3.53
C SER A 195 29.67 33.96 3.75
N ASP A 196 29.62 33.01 4.68
CA ASP A 196 30.73 32.07 4.92
C ASP A 196 30.77 30.94 3.88
N GLY A 197 29.68 30.77 3.12
CA GLY A 197 29.52 29.75 2.10
C GLY A 197 28.67 30.23 0.91
N PRO A 198 28.47 29.39 -0.10
CA PRO A 198 27.58 29.68 -1.22
C PRO A 198 26.12 29.83 -0.76
N ILE A 199 25.35 30.72 -1.41
CA ILE A 199 23.98 31.07 -0.98
C ILE A 199 22.95 31.00 -2.10
N CYS A 200 23.34 30.76 -3.36
CA CYS A 200 22.45 30.79 -4.52
C CYS A 200 21.66 29.48 -4.68
N SER A 201 20.86 29.14 -3.68
CA SER A 201 20.19 27.83 -3.57
C SER A 201 18.96 27.74 -4.46
N LEU A 202 18.23 28.84 -4.62
CA LEU A 202 17.10 28.91 -5.56
C LEU A 202 17.58 28.70 -6.99
N GLN A 203 18.66 29.39 -7.36
CA GLN A 203 19.20 29.28 -8.71
C GLN A 203 19.71 27.87 -9.03
N ALA A 204 20.37 27.20 -8.09
CA ALA A 204 20.74 25.80 -8.24
C ALA A 204 19.53 24.88 -8.42
N GLY A 205 18.49 25.06 -7.58
CA GLY A 205 17.25 24.28 -7.64
C GLY A 205 16.53 24.44 -8.98
N TYR A 206 16.25 25.67 -9.39
CA TYR A 206 15.56 25.95 -10.64
C TYR A 206 16.29 25.36 -11.85
N SER A 207 17.61 25.56 -11.95
CA SER A 207 18.42 25.01 -13.03
C SER A 207 18.36 23.48 -13.06
N SER A 208 18.39 22.85 -11.89
CA SER A 208 18.30 21.39 -11.73
C SER A 208 16.96 20.85 -12.23
N GLY A 209 15.85 21.44 -11.79
CA GLY A 209 14.51 21.05 -12.23
C GLY A 209 14.32 21.24 -13.74
N TRP A 210 14.82 22.35 -14.30
CA TRP A 210 14.74 22.60 -15.73
C TRP A 210 15.48 21.55 -16.56
N CYS A 211 16.73 21.26 -16.17
CA CYS A 211 17.56 20.29 -16.87
C CYS A 211 17.01 18.87 -16.70
N GLU A 212 16.48 18.51 -15.53
CA GLU A 212 15.82 17.22 -15.30
C GLU A 212 14.66 16.99 -16.27
N ALA A 213 13.78 17.98 -16.46
CA ALA A 213 12.72 17.89 -17.48
C ALA A 213 13.27 17.82 -18.92
N SER A 214 14.37 18.51 -19.19
CA SER A 214 14.95 18.61 -20.54
C SER A 214 15.60 17.30 -20.99
N PHE A 215 16.32 16.63 -20.08
CA PHE A 215 17.09 15.42 -20.37
C PHE A 215 16.40 14.12 -19.93
N GLY A 216 15.38 14.20 -19.06
CA GLY A 216 14.73 13.01 -18.51
C GLY A 216 15.61 12.24 -17.52
N LEU A 217 16.53 12.95 -16.86
CA LEU A 217 17.49 12.41 -15.90
C LEU A 217 17.38 13.16 -14.58
N GLU A 218 17.57 12.47 -13.46
CA GLU A 218 17.72 13.14 -12.17
C GLU A 218 19.04 13.91 -12.16
N LEU A 219 18.97 15.23 -11.99
CA LEU A 219 20.11 16.14 -12.04
C LEU A 219 20.09 17.07 -10.84
N THR A 220 21.28 17.35 -10.28
CA THR A 220 21.44 18.31 -9.18
C THR A 220 22.59 19.25 -9.47
N ALA A 221 22.39 20.53 -9.20
CA ALA A 221 23.39 21.57 -9.29
C ALA A 221 23.95 21.90 -7.90
N VAL A 222 25.25 22.11 -7.84
CA VAL A 222 25.98 22.55 -6.65
C VAL A 222 26.70 23.85 -7.00
N GLU A 223 26.45 24.91 -6.24
CA GLU A 223 27.23 26.15 -6.30
C GLU A 223 28.57 25.92 -5.61
N VAL A 224 29.70 26.14 -6.29
CA VAL A 224 31.07 25.89 -5.80
C VAL A 224 31.75 27.20 -5.35
N GLU A 225 31.54 28.27 -6.11
CA GLU A 225 32.02 29.63 -5.84
C GLU A 225 30.83 30.58 -5.78
N CYS A 226 30.89 31.60 -4.93
CA CYS A 226 29.82 32.57 -4.76
C CYS A 226 30.34 33.97 -4.53
N ARG A 227 29.78 34.95 -5.23
CA ARG A 227 30.16 36.36 -5.06
C ARG A 227 29.86 36.89 -3.66
N ALA A 228 28.81 36.41 -3.00
CA ALA A 228 28.50 36.81 -1.61
C ALA A 228 29.53 36.29 -0.59
N ARG A 229 30.23 35.19 -0.93
CA ARG A 229 31.36 34.66 -0.16
C ARG A 229 32.67 35.43 -0.41
N GLY A 230 32.70 36.25 -1.45
CA GLY A 230 33.87 37.02 -1.88
C GLY A 230 34.61 36.42 -3.08
N ASP A 231 34.08 35.36 -3.71
CA ASP A 231 34.65 34.84 -4.95
C ASP A 231 34.36 35.77 -6.15
N ALA A 232 35.09 35.58 -7.24
CA ALA A 232 34.95 36.40 -8.44
C ALA A 232 33.57 36.24 -9.12
N ALA A 233 32.99 35.03 -9.04
CA ALA A 233 31.76 34.67 -9.72
C ALA A 233 30.91 33.67 -8.90
N CYS A 234 29.65 33.47 -9.32
CA CYS A 234 28.82 32.39 -8.79
C CYS A 234 28.92 31.20 -9.75
N MET A 235 29.70 30.18 -9.41
CA MET A 235 30.00 29.03 -10.28
C MET A 235 29.24 27.80 -9.84
N PHE A 236 28.70 27.05 -10.80
CA PHE A 236 27.89 25.86 -10.57
C PHE A 236 28.39 24.67 -11.38
N VAL A 237 28.26 23.49 -10.78
CA VAL A 237 28.43 22.20 -11.44
C VAL A 237 27.14 21.41 -11.28
N MET A 238 26.60 20.92 -12.39
CA MET A 238 25.41 20.07 -12.39
C MET A 238 25.73 18.71 -12.99
N ALA A 239 25.29 17.66 -12.31
CA ALA A 239 25.46 16.27 -12.72
C ALA A 239 24.40 15.39 -12.05
N PRO A 240 24.33 14.09 -12.39
CA PRO A 240 23.55 13.13 -11.62
C PRO A 240 23.96 13.15 -10.13
N PRO A 241 23.01 13.01 -9.18
CA PRO A 241 23.30 13.15 -7.74
C PRO A 241 24.44 12.27 -7.23
N HIS A 242 24.61 11.05 -7.75
CA HIS A 242 25.70 10.16 -7.36
C HIS A 242 27.07 10.52 -7.96
N ARG A 243 27.13 11.43 -8.95
CA ARG A 243 28.35 11.84 -9.64
C ARG A 243 28.75 13.30 -9.44
N VAL A 244 27.85 14.14 -8.96
CA VAL A 244 28.10 15.59 -8.82
C VAL A 244 29.35 15.89 -8.00
N ALA A 245 29.62 15.11 -6.95
CA ALA A 245 30.78 15.29 -6.10
C ALA A 245 32.10 14.95 -6.83
N GLU A 246 32.08 13.93 -7.71
CA GLU A 246 33.19 13.62 -8.61
C GLU A 246 33.41 14.76 -9.62
N ARG A 247 32.34 15.25 -10.27
CA ARG A 247 32.43 16.33 -11.25
C ARG A 247 32.97 17.64 -10.66
N VAL A 248 32.56 17.98 -9.44
CA VAL A 248 33.09 19.16 -8.74
C VAL A 248 34.59 19.03 -8.51
N ARG A 249 35.06 17.86 -8.06
CA ARG A 249 36.49 17.58 -7.85
C ARG A 249 37.28 17.66 -9.15
N GLU A 250 36.77 17.12 -10.26
CA GLU A 250 37.41 17.17 -11.58
C GLU A 250 37.67 18.60 -12.06
N HIS A 251 36.71 19.51 -11.85
CA HIS A 251 36.76 20.87 -12.42
C HIS A 251 37.38 21.91 -11.47
N PHE A 252 37.26 21.73 -10.15
CA PHE A 252 37.68 22.72 -9.16
C PHE A 252 38.75 22.23 -8.18
N ASN A 253 39.20 20.96 -8.29
CA ASN A 253 40.23 20.36 -7.44
C ASN A 253 39.97 20.52 -5.92
N VAL A 254 38.69 20.40 -5.52
CA VAL A 254 38.24 20.50 -4.11
C VAL A 254 38.11 19.10 -3.51
N ASP A 255 38.59 18.91 -2.28
CA ASP A 255 38.46 17.64 -1.54
C ASP A 255 37.03 17.40 -1.05
N LEU A 256 36.54 16.16 -1.24
CA LEU A 256 35.19 15.71 -0.92
C LEU A 256 34.87 15.84 0.58
N GLY A 257 35.87 15.66 1.45
CA GLY A 257 35.70 15.83 2.91
C GLY A 257 35.41 17.28 3.30
N VAL A 258 35.89 18.25 2.52
CA VAL A 258 35.74 19.69 2.77
C VAL A 258 34.40 20.23 2.26
N LEU A 259 33.73 19.52 1.34
CA LEU A 259 32.45 19.94 0.78
C LEU A 259 31.30 19.87 1.80
N ARG A 260 31.20 18.81 2.61
CA ARG A 260 30.19 18.74 3.68
C ARG A 260 30.48 19.72 4.84
N GLU A 261 31.75 19.90 5.21
CA GLU A 261 32.13 20.83 6.30
C GLU A 261 31.94 22.31 5.93
N LYS A 262 32.00 22.67 4.64
CA LYS A 262 31.80 24.04 4.12
C LYS A 262 30.36 24.33 3.64
N GLY A 263 29.40 23.45 3.91
CA GLY A 263 27.97 23.70 3.62
C GLY A 263 27.55 23.48 2.17
N PHE A 264 28.23 22.58 1.45
CA PHE A 264 27.81 22.09 0.14
C PHE A 264 27.01 20.79 0.31
N ASP A 265 25.82 20.90 0.90
CA ASP A 265 24.92 19.75 1.01
C ASP A 265 24.32 19.44 -0.36
N VAL A 266 24.50 18.22 -0.85
CA VAL A 266 23.67 17.68 -1.93
C VAL A 266 22.23 17.73 -1.41
N PRO A 267 21.29 18.39 -2.10
CA PRO A 267 19.95 18.62 -1.58
C PRO A 267 19.30 17.31 -1.14
N THR A 268 18.86 17.29 0.12
CA THR A 268 18.22 16.15 0.81
C THR A 268 17.01 15.57 0.07
N TYR A 269 16.44 16.31 -0.88
CA TYR A 269 15.34 15.86 -1.72
C TYR A 269 15.63 14.56 -2.48
N PHE A 270 16.78 14.45 -3.14
CA PHE A 270 17.12 13.25 -3.90
C PHE A 270 17.41 12.06 -2.99
N GLU A 271 18.11 12.29 -1.87
CA GLU A 271 18.36 11.25 -0.87
C GLU A 271 17.05 10.74 -0.25
N ARG A 272 16.13 11.66 0.09
CA ARG A 272 14.83 11.31 0.66
C ARG A 272 13.95 10.57 -0.34
N LYS A 273 13.87 11.02 -1.59
CA LYS A 273 13.06 10.39 -2.63
C LYS A 273 13.56 8.98 -2.93
N ARG A 274 14.89 8.79 -3.06
CA ARG A 274 15.48 7.45 -3.23
C ARG A 274 15.18 6.54 -2.03
N ALA A 275 15.34 7.03 -0.81
CA ALA A 275 15.04 6.26 0.40
C ALA A 275 13.54 5.87 0.49
N GLU A 276 12.64 6.77 0.09
CA GLU A 276 11.20 6.49 0.05
C GLU A 276 10.85 5.41 -0.98
N GLU A 277 11.44 5.48 -2.17
CA GLU A 277 11.26 4.48 -3.22
C GLU A 277 11.81 3.10 -2.82
N GLU A 278 13.00 3.05 -2.21
CA GLU A 278 13.61 1.82 -1.69
C GLU A 278 12.75 1.20 -0.57
N LEU A 279 12.23 2.02 0.34
CA LEU A 279 11.33 1.58 1.39
C LEU A 279 10.04 1.00 0.80
N ARG A 280 9.44 1.70 -0.17
CA ARG A 280 8.21 1.27 -0.84
C ARG A 280 8.40 -0.05 -1.59
N ALA A 281 9.53 -0.21 -2.28
CA ALA A 281 9.90 -1.46 -2.94
C ALA A 281 10.07 -2.61 -1.93
N SER A 282 10.74 -2.34 -0.81
CA SER A 282 10.95 -3.32 0.27
C SER A 282 9.63 -3.76 0.93
N LEU A 283 8.71 -2.82 1.20
CA LEU A 283 7.38 -3.12 1.73
C LEU A 283 6.55 -3.97 0.77
N LYS A 284 6.59 -3.66 -0.53
CA LYS A 284 5.91 -4.47 -1.56
C LYS A 284 6.42 -5.91 -1.56
N LYS A 285 7.74 -6.10 -1.57
CA LYS A 285 8.37 -7.41 -1.54
C LYS A 285 8.04 -8.21 -0.27
N LEU A 286 8.01 -7.54 0.88
CA LEU A 286 7.63 -8.14 2.16
C LEU A 286 6.18 -8.68 2.11
N LYS A 287 5.25 -7.87 1.61
CA LYS A 287 3.84 -8.25 1.48
C LYS A 287 3.65 -9.45 0.56
N GLU A 288 4.30 -9.44 -0.61
CA GLU A 288 4.25 -10.55 -1.57
C GLU A 288 4.80 -11.85 -0.95
N THR A 289 5.90 -11.76 -0.20
CA THR A 289 6.51 -12.91 0.49
C THR A 289 5.57 -13.46 1.57
N GLN A 290 4.92 -12.58 2.35
CA GLN A 290 3.98 -12.99 3.39
C GLN A 290 2.76 -13.72 2.80
N GLU A 291 2.20 -13.22 1.69
CA GLU A 291 1.10 -13.88 1.00
C GLU A 291 1.50 -15.26 0.44
N GLU A 292 2.73 -15.39 -0.07
CA GLU A 292 3.26 -16.69 -0.52
C GLU A 292 3.42 -17.68 0.63
N LEU A 293 3.93 -17.23 1.78
CA LEU A 293 4.07 -18.05 2.98
C LEU A 293 2.72 -18.55 3.49
N ILE A 294 1.72 -17.67 3.60
CA ILE A 294 0.35 -18.04 3.97
C ILE A 294 -0.22 -19.08 3.00
N ARG A 295 0.02 -18.92 1.69
CA ARG A 295 -0.42 -19.89 0.68
C ARG A 295 0.26 -21.25 0.85
N LYS A 296 1.56 -21.28 1.15
CA LYS A 296 2.32 -22.52 1.42
C LYS A 296 1.83 -23.22 2.69
N GLU A 297 1.56 -22.47 3.75
CA GLU A 297 1.02 -23.00 5.01
C GLU A 297 -0.38 -23.62 4.80
N ARG A 298 -1.24 -22.96 4.02
CA ARG A 298 -2.55 -23.51 3.63
C ARG A 298 -2.42 -24.83 2.87
N LEU A 299 -1.52 -24.89 1.88
CA LEU A 299 -1.27 -26.11 1.10
C LEU A 299 -0.74 -27.27 1.96
N ALA A 300 0.18 -26.98 2.88
CA ALA A 300 0.70 -27.98 3.82
C ALA A 300 -0.41 -28.52 4.74
N THR A 301 -1.28 -27.64 5.24
CA THR A 301 -2.44 -28.00 6.07
C THR A 301 -3.43 -28.86 5.28
N VAL A 302 -3.74 -28.50 4.03
CA VAL A 302 -4.59 -29.30 3.13
C VAL A 302 -3.97 -30.68 2.85
N GLY A 303 -2.64 -30.77 2.68
CA GLY A 303 -1.94 -32.05 2.52
C GLY A 303 -2.11 -33.00 3.71
N LEU A 304 -1.98 -32.48 4.93
CA LEU A 304 -2.26 -33.25 6.16
C LEU A 304 -3.74 -33.65 6.25
N LEU A 305 -4.66 -32.76 5.84
CA LEU A 305 -6.10 -33.04 5.81
C LEU A 305 -6.46 -34.19 4.86
N VAL A 306 -5.94 -34.17 3.64
CA VAL A 306 -6.20 -35.22 2.64
C VAL A 306 -5.67 -36.57 3.11
N SER A 307 -4.48 -36.62 3.72
CA SER A 307 -3.90 -37.86 4.23
C SER A 307 -4.70 -38.46 5.39
N GLY A 308 -5.14 -37.62 6.34
CA GLY A 308 -5.98 -38.06 7.47
C GLY A 308 -7.34 -38.58 7.01
N VAL A 309 -8.02 -37.86 6.11
CA VAL A 309 -9.33 -38.25 5.56
C VAL A 309 -9.23 -39.54 4.75
N ALA A 310 -8.19 -39.68 3.91
CA ALA A 310 -7.97 -40.90 3.15
C ALA A 310 -7.84 -42.10 4.08
N HIS A 311 -7.09 -41.98 5.18
CA HIS A 311 -6.97 -43.06 6.15
C HIS A 311 -8.32 -43.40 6.82
N GLU A 312 -9.05 -42.38 7.29
CA GLU A 312 -10.34 -42.57 7.98
C GLU A 312 -11.48 -43.05 7.07
N VAL A 313 -11.40 -42.80 5.76
CA VAL A 313 -12.32 -43.36 4.74
C VAL A 313 -11.91 -44.78 4.36
N ASN A 314 -10.61 -45.04 4.22
CA ASN A 314 -10.09 -46.35 3.82
C ASN A 314 -10.34 -47.43 4.88
N THR A 315 -10.28 -47.11 6.16
CA THR A 315 -10.52 -48.09 7.23
C THR A 315 -11.91 -48.74 7.17
N PRO A 316 -13.04 -48.00 7.20
CA PRO A 316 -14.37 -48.60 7.10
C PRO A 316 -14.61 -49.28 5.74
N LEU A 317 -14.07 -48.72 4.64
CA LEU A 317 -14.15 -49.36 3.33
C LEU A 317 -13.43 -50.72 3.32
N GLY A 318 -12.23 -50.81 3.91
CA GLY A 318 -11.50 -52.07 4.04
C GLY A 318 -12.30 -53.13 4.80
N VAL A 319 -12.92 -52.75 5.93
CA VAL A 319 -13.78 -53.66 6.70
C VAL A 319 -14.98 -54.13 5.89
N ALA A 320 -15.63 -53.23 5.14
CA ALA A 320 -16.76 -53.58 4.27
C ALA A 320 -16.33 -54.54 3.15
N VAL A 321 -15.20 -54.27 2.49
CA VAL A 321 -14.64 -55.14 1.45
C VAL A 321 -14.31 -56.51 2.00
N THR A 322 -13.62 -56.60 3.14
CA THR A 322 -13.28 -57.90 3.77
C THR A 322 -14.53 -58.68 4.17
N ALA A 323 -15.50 -58.03 4.82
CA ALA A 323 -16.76 -58.69 5.20
C ALA A 323 -17.51 -59.20 3.97
N LEU A 324 -17.56 -58.42 2.88
CA LEU A 324 -18.18 -58.83 1.64
C LEU A 324 -17.43 -60.01 0.99
N SER A 325 -16.10 -59.99 0.95
CA SER A 325 -15.29 -61.10 0.41
C SER A 325 -15.54 -62.42 1.12
N VAL A 326 -15.67 -62.40 2.46
CA VAL A 326 -16.01 -63.59 3.25
C VAL A 326 -17.38 -64.13 2.85
N VAL A 327 -18.39 -63.26 2.73
CA VAL A 327 -19.74 -63.67 2.29
C VAL A 327 -19.72 -64.24 0.86
N THR A 328 -18.95 -63.64 -0.04
CA THR A 328 -18.82 -64.13 -1.42
C THR A 328 -18.17 -65.52 -1.48
N ASP A 329 -17.14 -65.78 -0.68
CA ASP A 329 -16.50 -67.09 -0.58
C ASP A 329 -17.47 -68.14 -0.01
N GLU A 330 -18.19 -67.78 1.07
CA GLU A 330 -19.22 -68.66 1.65
C GLU A 330 -20.37 -68.95 0.70
N LEU A 331 -20.82 -67.95 -0.08
CA LEU A 331 -21.85 -68.12 -1.11
C LEU A 331 -21.42 -69.13 -2.17
N ARG A 332 -20.16 -69.08 -2.62
CA ARG A 332 -19.61 -70.04 -3.58
C ARG A 332 -19.62 -71.46 -3.01
N THR A 333 -19.11 -71.66 -1.79
CA THR A 333 -19.12 -72.98 -1.13
C THR A 333 -20.54 -73.50 -0.91
N LEU A 334 -21.48 -72.62 -0.57
CA LEU A 334 -22.90 -72.99 -0.40
C LEU A 334 -23.50 -73.45 -1.74
N GLY A 335 -23.22 -72.73 -2.83
CA GLY A 335 -23.66 -73.07 -4.19
C GLY A 335 -23.11 -74.43 -4.64
N GLU A 336 -21.81 -74.68 -4.47
CA GLU A 336 -21.20 -75.98 -4.78
C GLU A 336 -21.85 -77.13 -4.00
N ARG A 337 -22.12 -76.94 -2.71
CA ARG A 337 -22.78 -77.98 -1.88
C ARG A 337 -24.24 -78.18 -2.26
N PHE A 338 -24.92 -77.12 -2.69
CA PHE A 338 -26.29 -77.18 -3.18
C PHE A 338 -26.37 -77.99 -4.48
N GLU A 339 -25.53 -77.68 -5.48
CA GLU A 339 -25.43 -78.43 -6.74
C GLU A 339 -25.09 -79.89 -6.51
N ASN A 340 -24.15 -80.17 -5.60
CA ASN A 340 -23.76 -81.54 -5.24
C ASN A 340 -24.75 -82.25 -4.30
N SER A 341 -25.92 -81.66 -4.02
CA SER A 341 -26.96 -82.22 -3.12
C SER A 341 -26.45 -82.63 -1.73
N SER A 342 -25.38 -81.99 -1.26
CA SER A 342 -24.71 -82.27 0.03
C SER A 342 -24.98 -81.20 1.10
N LEU A 343 -25.78 -80.18 0.76
CA LEU A 343 -26.09 -79.07 1.65
C LEU A 343 -27.05 -79.49 2.78
N THR A 344 -26.63 -79.27 4.03
CA THR A 344 -27.49 -79.51 5.19
C THR A 344 -28.27 -78.26 5.63
N LYS A 345 -29.42 -78.46 6.28
CA LYS A 345 -30.23 -77.37 6.88
C LYS A 345 -29.46 -76.58 7.93
N LYS A 346 -28.51 -77.21 8.64
CA LYS A 346 -27.66 -76.57 9.65
C LYS A 346 -26.67 -75.60 9.01
N GLU A 347 -26.04 -76.00 7.91
CA GLU A 347 -25.09 -75.17 7.16
C GLU A 347 -25.79 -73.99 6.49
N LEU A 348 -26.97 -74.20 5.90
CA LEU A 348 -27.78 -73.12 5.35
C LEU A 348 -28.16 -72.10 6.42
N ARG A 349 -28.59 -72.54 7.61
CA ARG A 349 -28.92 -71.64 8.73
C ARG A 349 -27.70 -70.87 9.23
N HIS A 350 -26.53 -71.52 9.27
CA HIS A 350 -25.29 -70.87 9.68
C HIS A 350 -24.87 -69.80 8.67
N PHE A 351 -24.92 -70.11 7.37
CA PHE A 351 -24.70 -69.16 6.28
C PHE A 351 -25.64 -67.95 6.39
N LEU A 352 -26.95 -68.16 6.51
CA LEU A 352 -27.92 -67.06 6.62
C LEU A 352 -27.63 -66.14 7.80
N THR A 353 -27.20 -66.70 8.93
CA THR A 353 -26.81 -65.92 10.13
C THR A 353 -25.57 -65.08 9.85
N ARG A 354 -24.52 -65.68 9.28
CA ARG A 354 -23.26 -64.97 8.97
C ARG A 354 -23.45 -63.91 7.89
N ALA A 355 -24.19 -64.23 6.82
CA ALA A 355 -24.51 -63.28 5.75
C ALA A 355 -25.30 -62.07 6.26
N THR A 356 -26.22 -62.27 7.20
CA THR A 356 -26.97 -61.17 7.84
C THR A 356 -26.06 -60.28 8.67
N GLN A 357 -25.18 -60.89 9.49
CA GLN A 357 -24.22 -60.15 10.31
C GLN A 357 -23.22 -59.35 9.46
N ALA A 358 -22.68 -59.97 8.41
CA ALA A 358 -21.76 -59.33 7.48
C ALA A 358 -22.44 -58.20 6.70
N SER A 359 -23.69 -58.36 6.26
CA SER A 359 -24.47 -57.30 5.58
C SER A 359 -24.71 -56.09 6.49
N ALA A 360 -25.01 -56.32 7.77
CA ALA A 360 -25.14 -55.26 8.76
C ALA A 360 -23.80 -54.53 8.98
N MET A 361 -22.69 -55.27 9.06
CA MET A 361 -21.34 -54.68 9.14
C MET A 361 -20.99 -53.84 7.91
N VAL A 362 -21.26 -54.33 6.71
CA VAL A 362 -21.00 -53.60 5.46
C VAL A 362 -21.79 -52.29 5.45
N SER A 363 -23.09 -52.34 5.72
CA SER A 363 -23.95 -51.15 5.72
C SER A 363 -23.47 -50.10 6.73
N ALA A 364 -23.20 -50.51 7.98
CA ALA A 364 -22.75 -49.60 9.03
C ALA A 364 -21.36 -48.98 8.77
N ASN A 365 -20.48 -49.67 8.03
CA ASN A 365 -19.17 -49.13 7.65
C ASN A 365 -19.28 -48.21 6.42
N LEU A 366 -20.13 -48.54 5.44
CA LEU A 366 -20.39 -47.68 4.29
C LEU A 366 -21.06 -46.36 4.69
N GLU A 367 -22.01 -46.39 5.61
CA GLU A 367 -22.63 -45.18 6.19
C GLU A 367 -21.60 -44.29 6.91
N ARG A 368 -20.66 -44.90 7.65
CA ARG A 368 -19.54 -44.18 8.27
C ARG A 368 -18.62 -43.53 7.24
N ALA A 369 -18.26 -44.26 6.17
CA ALA A 369 -17.45 -43.71 5.09
C ALA A 369 -18.15 -42.54 4.38
N ALA A 370 -19.45 -42.68 4.08
CA ALA A 370 -20.25 -41.61 3.47
C ALA A 370 -20.34 -40.35 4.36
N THR A 371 -20.47 -40.55 5.68
CA THR A 371 -20.48 -39.46 6.67
C THR A 371 -19.12 -38.74 6.71
N GLN A 372 -18.01 -39.48 6.68
CA GLN A 372 -16.66 -38.92 6.63
C GLN A 372 -16.44 -38.06 5.37
N VAL A 373 -16.85 -38.55 4.20
CA VAL A 373 -16.78 -37.80 2.93
C VAL A 373 -17.64 -36.53 2.98
N THR A 374 -18.85 -36.62 3.55
CA THR A 374 -19.75 -35.46 3.69
C THR A 374 -19.16 -34.40 4.61
N ASN A 375 -18.56 -34.81 5.74
CA ASN A 375 -17.88 -33.91 6.66
C ASN A 375 -16.65 -33.25 6.02
N PHE A 376 -15.87 -33.98 5.22
CA PHE A 376 -14.75 -33.41 4.48
C PHE A 376 -15.19 -32.39 3.42
N LYS A 377 -16.29 -32.66 2.71
CA LYS A 377 -16.86 -31.71 1.73
C LYS A 377 -17.19 -30.36 2.36
N ARG A 378 -17.70 -30.37 3.60
CA ARG A 378 -18.00 -29.14 4.38
C ARG A 378 -16.75 -28.35 4.77
N VAL A 379 -15.62 -29.02 4.99
CA VAL A 379 -14.32 -28.37 5.29
C VAL A 379 -13.69 -27.77 4.01
N SER A 380 -13.93 -28.39 2.85
CA SER A 380 -13.20 -28.07 1.62
C SER A 380 -13.96 -27.20 0.59
N ILE A 381 -15.29 -27.08 0.68
CA ILE A 381 -16.09 -26.47 -0.41
C ILE A 381 -17.02 -25.31 0.04
N ASP A 382 -17.46 -25.25 1.30
CA ASP A 382 -18.50 -24.27 1.72
C ASP A 382 -17.97 -22.97 2.39
N GLN A 383 -16.66 -22.69 2.33
CA GLN A 383 -16.13 -21.41 2.85
C GLN A 383 -16.47 -20.16 1.99
N VAL A 384 -17.20 -20.30 0.87
CA VAL A 384 -17.30 -19.24 -0.16
C VAL A 384 -18.73 -18.76 -0.46
N THR A 385 -19.78 -19.38 0.07
CA THR A 385 -21.17 -19.11 -0.39
C THR A 385 -22.12 -18.47 0.63
N GLU A 386 -21.65 -18.08 1.82
CA GLU A 386 -22.50 -17.30 2.72
C GLU A 386 -22.22 -15.81 2.65
N GLU A 387 -23.21 -15.08 2.12
CA GLU A 387 -23.22 -13.62 2.05
C GLU A 387 -23.08 -13.00 3.44
N HIS A 388 -22.10 -12.10 3.54
CA HIS A 388 -21.93 -11.22 4.68
C HIS A 388 -23.14 -10.30 4.78
N ARG A 389 -23.90 -10.39 5.87
CA ARG A 389 -25.13 -9.62 6.05
C ARG A 389 -25.34 -9.21 7.50
N GLU A 390 -26.23 -8.25 7.69
CA GLU A 390 -26.64 -7.79 9.01
C GLU A 390 -27.49 -8.87 9.70
N VAL A 391 -27.05 -9.30 10.89
CA VAL A 391 -27.73 -10.35 11.66
C VAL A 391 -27.66 -10.01 13.15
N ASP A 392 -28.77 -10.22 13.87
CA ASP A 392 -28.77 -10.33 15.33
C ASP A 392 -28.18 -11.69 15.73
N VAL A 393 -26.96 -11.67 16.27
CA VAL A 393 -26.23 -12.87 16.67
C VAL A 393 -26.97 -13.66 17.76
N GLY A 394 -27.65 -12.96 18.68
CA GLY A 394 -28.45 -13.60 19.72
C GLY A 394 -29.63 -14.37 19.14
N GLU A 395 -30.31 -13.79 18.14
CA GLU A 395 -31.41 -14.46 17.44
C GLU A 395 -30.92 -15.64 16.61
N GLN A 396 -29.80 -15.50 15.90
CA GLN A 396 -29.21 -16.60 15.14
C GLN A 396 -28.89 -17.80 16.04
N ILE A 397 -28.29 -17.57 17.20
CA ILE A 397 -27.97 -18.63 18.17
C ILE A 397 -29.25 -19.27 18.72
N ARG A 398 -30.29 -18.48 19.03
CA ARG A 398 -31.60 -19.02 19.46
C ARG A 398 -32.19 -19.96 18.42
N GLN A 399 -32.14 -19.59 17.15
CA GLN A 399 -32.63 -20.41 16.03
C GLN A 399 -31.80 -21.69 15.86
N THR A 400 -30.47 -21.60 15.93
CA THR A 400 -29.60 -22.79 15.89
C THR A 400 -29.88 -23.74 17.04
N VAL A 401 -29.99 -23.26 18.28
CA VAL A 401 -30.30 -24.12 19.43
C VAL A 401 -31.70 -24.73 19.31
N ALA A 402 -32.67 -23.99 18.76
CA ALA A 402 -34.01 -24.51 18.51
C ALA A 402 -34.01 -25.67 17.49
N SER A 403 -33.23 -25.58 16.41
CA SER A 403 -33.10 -26.66 15.42
C SER A 403 -32.36 -27.88 15.97
N LEU A 404 -31.44 -27.69 16.92
CA LEU A 404 -30.70 -28.77 17.58
C LEU A 404 -31.46 -29.45 18.73
N LYS A 405 -32.68 -29.01 19.09
CA LYS A 405 -33.50 -29.60 20.17
C LYS A 405 -33.60 -31.13 20.15
N PRO A 406 -33.83 -31.81 19.01
CA PRO A 406 -33.89 -33.27 18.97
C PRO A 406 -32.56 -33.92 19.39
N VAL A 407 -31.45 -33.37 18.88
CA VAL A 407 -30.08 -33.85 19.13
C VAL A 407 -29.68 -33.59 20.59
N ILE A 408 -29.99 -32.41 21.12
CA ILE A 408 -29.78 -32.01 22.52
C ILE A 408 -30.50 -32.97 23.48
N ARG A 409 -31.77 -33.30 23.19
CA ARG A 409 -32.58 -34.22 24.01
C ARG A 409 -32.04 -35.66 23.97
N GLN A 410 -31.71 -36.17 22.78
CA GLN A 410 -31.15 -37.51 22.63
C GLN A 410 -29.76 -37.63 23.28
N GLY A 411 -28.97 -36.55 23.23
CA GLY A 411 -27.62 -36.48 23.79
C GLY A 411 -27.55 -36.14 25.27
N GLY A 412 -28.69 -35.98 25.97
CA GLY A 412 -28.70 -35.72 27.41
C GLY A 412 -28.16 -34.33 27.82
N LEU A 413 -28.35 -33.31 26.99
CA LEU A 413 -27.93 -31.94 27.29
C LEU A 413 -29.10 -31.08 27.82
N GLN A 414 -28.80 -30.18 28.76
CA GLN A 414 -29.68 -29.08 29.15
C GLN A 414 -29.04 -27.75 28.78
N VAL A 415 -29.59 -27.08 27.76
CA VAL A 415 -29.05 -25.81 27.25
C VAL A 415 -29.83 -24.62 27.84
N ALA A 416 -29.11 -23.68 28.43
CA ALA A 416 -29.60 -22.38 28.86
C ALA A 416 -29.00 -21.27 27.99
N LEU A 417 -29.83 -20.32 27.57
CA LEU A 417 -29.42 -19.17 26.75
C LEU A 417 -29.54 -17.90 27.59
N SER A 418 -28.52 -17.04 27.52
CA SER A 418 -28.53 -15.71 28.12
C SER A 418 -28.06 -14.69 27.07
N THR A 419 -28.92 -13.78 26.66
CA THR A 419 -28.60 -12.80 25.61
C THR A 419 -28.82 -11.39 26.13
N GLU A 420 -27.79 -10.55 26.10
CA GLU A 420 -27.81 -9.19 26.67
C GLU A 420 -27.40 -8.13 25.64
N GLY A 421 -28.22 -7.08 25.51
CA GLY A 421 -27.95 -5.91 24.68
C GLY A 421 -28.33 -6.04 23.20
N ASP A 422 -27.98 -5.04 22.41
CA ASP A 422 -28.14 -5.02 20.95
C ASP A 422 -26.93 -5.71 20.29
N LEU A 423 -27.21 -6.84 19.63
CA LEU A 423 -26.22 -7.76 19.06
C LEU A 423 -26.27 -7.78 17.53
N VAL A 424 -26.88 -6.77 16.91
CA VAL A 424 -26.87 -6.62 15.46
C VAL A 424 -25.46 -6.26 14.99
N THR A 425 -24.93 -7.10 14.09
CA THR A 425 -23.63 -6.88 13.44
C THR A 425 -23.62 -7.48 12.04
N GLN A 426 -22.75 -6.95 11.18
CA GLN A 426 -22.45 -7.52 9.87
C GLN A 426 -21.57 -8.77 10.07
N THR A 427 -22.05 -9.94 9.64
CA THR A 427 -21.36 -11.21 9.86
C THR A 427 -21.88 -12.34 8.95
N HIS A 428 -21.37 -13.57 9.16
CA HIS A 428 -21.75 -14.78 8.42
C HIS A 428 -22.62 -15.70 9.31
N PRO A 429 -23.95 -15.74 9.10
CA PRO A 429 -24.85 -16.49 9.99
C PRO A 429 -24.66 -18.01 10.02
N GLY A 430 -24.25 -18.67 8.93
CA GLY A 430 -23.95 -20.10 8.98
C GLY A 430 -22.60 -20.40 9.60
N ALA A 431 -21.62 -19.49 9.58
CA ALA A 431 -20.42 -19.63 10.41
C ALA A 431 -20.81 -19.71 11.90
N ILE A 432 -21.70 -18.84 12.37
CA ILE A 432 -22.25 -18.89 13.74
C ILE A 432 -23.00 -20.21 13.98
N THR A 433 -23.87 -20.60 13.06
CA THR A 433 -24.65 -21.85 13.15
C THR A 433 -23.74 -23.07 13.27
N GLN A 434 -22.67 -23.12 12.49
CA GLN A 434 -21.71 -24.21 12.46
C GLN A 434 -20.86 -24.25 13.72
N ILE A 435 -20.45 -23.09 14.25
CA ILE A 435 -19.73 -22.99 15.52
C ILE A 435 -20.56 -23.58 16.66
N ILE A 436 -21.81 -23.13 16.82
CA ILE A 436 -22.71 -23.61 17.88
C ILE A 436 -23.00 -25.10 17.72
N THR A 437 -23.24 -25.56 16.48
CA THR A 437 -23.48 -26.98 16.20
C THR A 437 -22.28 -27.83 16.63
N ASN A 438 -21.06 -27.43 16.29
CA ASN A 438 -19.84 -28.14 16.68
C ASN A 438 -19.62 -28.18 18.19
N PHE A 439 -19.92 -27.10 18.91
CA PHE A 439 -19.84 -27.11 20.37
C PHE A 439 -20.85 -28.05 21.00
N VAL A 440 -22.11 -28.00 20.56
CA VAL A 440 -23.17 -28.86 21.08
C VAL A 440 -22.84 -30.34 20.84
N THR A 441 -22.39 -30.70 19.63
CA THR A 441 -22.02 -32.09 19.32
C THR A 441 -20.78 -32.53 20.09
N ASN A 442 -19.80 -31.66 20.32
CA ASN A 442 -18.65 -31.96 21.16
C ASN A 442 -19.05 -32.19 22.62
N SER A 443 -19.96 -31.38 23.18
CA SER A 443 -20.46 -31.61 24.55
C SER A 443 -21.23 -32.93 24.67
N ILE A 444 -21.94 -33.37 23.62
CA ILE A 444 -22.58 -34.71 23.60
C ILE A 444 -21.53 -35.82 23.54
N ALA A 445 -20.52 -35.69 22.67
CA ALA A 445 -19.55 -36.74 22.43
C ALA A 445 -18.50 -36.88 23.55
N HIS A 446 -18.13 -35.76 24.19
CA HIS A 446 -17.00 -35.66 25.11
C HIS A 446 -17.38 -35.16 26.50
N GLY A 447 -18.60 -34.64 26.70
CA GLY A 447 -19.00 -34.03 27.97
C GLY A 447 -19.02 -35.01 29.14
N ARG A 448 -19.19 -36.32 28.89
CA ARG A 448 -19.14 -37.36 29.93
C ARG A 448 -18.53 -38.69 29.44
N PRO A 449 -18.00 -39.51 30.38
CA PRO A 449 -17.64 -40.90 30.12
C PRO A 449 -18.86 -41.73 29.67
N ARG A 450 -18.64 -42.71 28.78
CA ARG A 450 -19.70 -43.54 28.15
C ARG A 450 -20.51 -44.40 29.12
N ASP A 451 -20.02 -44.55 30.33
CA ASP A 451 -20.46 -45.43 31.40
C ASP A 451 -21.24 -44.71 32.52
N GLN A 452 -21.46 -43.39 32.40
CA GLN A 452 -22.21 -42.60 33.39
C GLN A 452 -23.49 -41.99 32.79
N SER A 453 -24.62 -42.19 33.46
CA SER A 453 -25.89 -41.53 33.14
C SER A 453 -25.99 -40.17 33.84
N GLY A 454 -26.49 -39.15 33.12
CA GLY A 454 -26.81 -37.85 33.67
C GLY A 454 -26.80 -36.74 32.63
N VAL A 455 -27.23 -35.54 33.04
CA VAL A 455 -27.45 -34.39 32.14
C VAL A 455 -26.25 -33.44 32.21
N VAL A 456 -25.70 -33.04 31.05
CA VAL A 456 -24.69 -31.98 30.97
C VAL A 456 -25.38 -30.64 30.77
N LYS A 457 -25.08 -29.67 31.62
CA LYS A 457 -25.60 -28.31 31.53
C LYS A 457 -24.70 -27.47 30.64
N VAL A 458 -25.29 -26.92 29.59
CA VAL A 458 -24.66 -26.00 28.65
C VAL A 458 -25.24 -24.61 28.87
N THR A 459 -24.38 -23.59 28.95
CA THR A 459 -24.78 -22.19 28.99
C THR A 459 -24.18 -21.46 27.79
N ILE A 460 -25.03 -20.80 27.00
CA ILE A 460 -24.60 -19.98 25.87
C ILE A 460 -24.99 -18.54 26.17
N GLY A 461 -23.97 -17.69 26.33
CA GLY A 461 -24.08 -16.27 26.63
C GLY A 461 -23.75 -15.42 25.40
N THR A 462 -24.46 -14.33 25.18
CA THR A 462 -24.05 -13.28 24.25
C THR A 462 -24.13 -11.90 24.88
N ARG A 463 -23.12 -11.06 24.64
CA ARG A 463 -23.10 -9.67 25.09
C ARG A 463 -22.25 -8.80 24.18
N ARG A 464 -22.49 -7.49 24.21
CA ARG A 464 -21.60 -6.51 23.58
C ARG A 464 -20.41 -6.20 24.50
N THR A 465 -19.21 -6.15 23.95
CA THR A 465 -18.01 -5.74 24.71
C THR A 465 -17.92 -4.22 24.82
N SER A 466 -17.07 -3.72 25.71
CA SER A 466 -16.75 -2.28 25.80
C SER A 466 -16.09 -1.72 24.54
N ARG A 467 -15.59 -2.59 23.65
CA ARG A 467 -14.98 -2.23 22.37
C ARG A 467 -15.98 -2.22 21.21
N GLY A 468 -17.27 -2.52 21.47
CA GLY A 468 -18.33 -2.54 20.45
C GLY A 468 -18.43 -3.84 19.65
N THR A 469 -17.59 -4.84 19.91
CA THR A 469 -17.65 -6.19 19.31
C THR A 469 -18.67 -7.08 20.03
N VAL A 470 -19.14 -8.13 19.36
CA VAL A 470 -20.04 -9.13 19.96
C VAL A 470 -19.22 -10.28 20.54
N LEU A 471 -19.41 -10.57 21.82
CA LEU A 471 -18.82 -11.71 22.51
C LEU A 471 -19.86 -12.81 22.66
N VAL A 472 -19.53 -14.01 22.19
CA VAL A 472 -20.28 -15.25 22.38
C VAL A 472 -19.50 -16.13 23.35
N THR A 473 -20.14 -16.55 24.44
CA THR A 473 -19.57 -17.48 25.42
C THR A 473 -20.33 -18.79 25.37
N TYR A 474 -19.63 -19.90 25.14
CA TYR A 474 -20.20 -21.25 25.26
C TYR A 474 -19.53 -21.94 26.45
N ALA A 475 -20.30 -22.46 27.40
CA ALA A 475 -19.76 -23.23 28.51
C ALA A 475 -20.55 -24.51 28.76
N ASP A 476 -19.87 -25.62 29.05
CA ASP A 476 -20.49 -26.84 29.58
C ASP A 476 -19.87 -27.24 30.91
N ASP A 477 -20.58 -28.04 31.69
CA ASP A 477 -20.14 -28.62 32.97
C ASP A 477 -19.65 -30.06 32.83
N GLY A 478 -19.14 -30.43 31.64
CA GLY A 478 -18.65 -31.76 31.36
C GLY A 478 -17.33 -32.11 32.06
N GLN A 479 -16.71 -33.22 31.63
CA GLN A 479 -15.45 -33.71 32.21
C GLN A 479 -14.23 -32.80 31.96
N GLY A 480 -14.35 -31.76 31.14
CA GLY A 480 -13.25 -30.84 30.79
C GLY A 480 -12.10 -31.50 30.03
N MET A 481 -10.94 -30.83 30.00
CA MET A 481 -9.73 -31.30 29.31
C MET A 481 -8.51 -31.24 30.22
N THR A 482 -7.62 -32.23 30.10
CA THR A 482 -6.29 -32.14 30.70
C THR A 482 -5.42 -31.10 29.96
N PRO A 483 -4.31 -30.62 30.55
CA PRO A 483 -3.41 -29.67 29.89
C PRO A 483 -2.91 -30.16 28.52
N GLU A 484 -2.64 -31.46 28.39
CA GLU A 484 -2.14 -32.09 27.16
C GLU A 484 -3.20 -32.13 26.07
N VAL A 485 -4.45 -32.45 26.43
CA VAL A 485 -5.60 -32.46 25.52
C VAL A 485 -5.94 -31.03 25.08
N ARG A 486 -5.93 -30.07 26.02
CA ARG A 486 -6.18 -28.65 25.74
C ARG A 486 -5.20 -28.07 24.73
N ALA A 487 -3.91 -28.42 24.83
CA ALA A 487 -2.87 -27.95 23.92
C ALA A 487 -3.07 -28.41 22.47
N GLN A 488 -3.73 -29.55 22.26
CA GLN A 488 -3.98 -30.15 20.95
C GLN A 488 -5.44 -29.99 20.48
N ALA A 489 -6.32 -29.39 21.30
CA ALA A 489 -7.77 -29.38 21.06
C ALA A 489 -8.18 -28.78 19.70
N PHE A 490 -7.42 -27.81 19.19
CA PHE A 490 -7.67 -27.16 17.90
C PHE A 490 -6.89 -27.78 16.73
N GLN A 491 -6.07 -28.80 16.98
CA GLN A 491 -5.35 -29.51 15.92
C GLN A 491 -6.32 -30.37 15.10
N PRO A 492 -6.20 -30.38 13.76
CA PRO A 492 -7.00 -31.25 12.91
C PRO A 492 -6.85 -32.74 13.31
N PHE A 493 -7.96 -33.48 13.27
CA PHE A 493 -8.07 -34.92 13.57
C PHE A 493 -7.74 -35.35 15.01
N PHE A 494 -7.45 -34.40 15.89
CA PHE A 494 -7.25 -34.71 17.29
C PHE A 494 -8.61 -34.98 17.95
N THR A 495 -8.78 -36.17 18.53
CA THR A 495 -10.01 -36.54 19.27
C THR A 495 -9.71 -37.59 20.32
N THR A 496 -10.40 -37.49 21.47
CA THR A 496 -10.38 -38.49 22.53
C THR A 496 -11.45 -39.57 22.35
N ALA A 497 -12.34 -39.44 21.35
CA ALA A 497 -13.48 -40.34 21.10
C ALA A 497 -13.35 -41.12 19.79
N ARG A 498 -12.12 -41.46 19.38
CA ARG A 498 -11.84 -42.07 18.06
C ARG A 498 -12.58 -43.39 17.83
N GLY A 499 -12.64 -44.26 18.85
CA GLY A 499 -13.42 -45.51 18.81
C GLY A 499 -14.94 -45.33 18.84
N GLY A 500 -15.42 -44.08 18.91
CA GLY A 500 -16.83 -43.71 18.98
C GLY A 500 -17.39 -42.94 17.80
N GLY A 501 -16.61 -42.74 16.74
CA GLY A 501 -17.01 -41.97 15.57
C GLY A 501 -16.64 -40.49 15.61
N GLY A 502 -15.81 -40.05 16.57
CA GLY A 502 -15.26 -38.70 16.59
C GLY A 502 -14.27 -38.48 15.45
N THR A 503 -14.48 -37.45 14.64
CA THR A 503 -13.62 -37.11 13.48
C THR A 503 -12.43 -36.22 13.85
N GLY A 504 -12.46 -35.57 15.02
CA GLY A 504 -11.43 -34.62 15.46
C GLY A 504 -11.35 -33.32 14.64
N LEU A 505 -12.35 -33.04 13.81
CA LEU A 505 -12.37 -31.82 12.98
C LEU A 505 -13.19 -30.67 13.60
N GLY A 506 -14.07 -30.95 14.57
CA GLY A 506 -15.04 -29.99 15.07
C GLY A 506 -14.42 -28.68 15.59
N LEU A 507 -13.47 -28.76 16.53
CA LEU A 507 -12.82 -27.57 17.09
C LEU A 507 -11.87 -26.89 16.10
N HIS A 508 -11.22 -27.64 15.21
CA HIS A 508 -10.42 -27.05 14.14
C HIS A 508 -11.28 -26.19 13.20
N ILE A 509 -12.46 -26.68 12.82
CA ILE A 509 -13.45 -25.94 12.02
C ILE A 509 -13.87 -24.67 12.77
N VAL A 510 -14.16 -24.76 14.08
CA VAL A 510 -14.49 -23.59 14.89
C VAL A 510 -13.37 -22.54 14.84
N HIS A 511 -12.12 -22.96 15.02
CA HIS A 511 -10.96 -22.07 15.00
C HIS A 511 -10.79 -21.37 13.64
N SER A 512 -10.94 -22.10 12.53
CA SER A 512 -10.88 -21.53 11.18
C SER A 512 -12.05 -20.57 10.92
N LEU A 513 -13.28 -20.94 11.29
CA LEU A 513 -14.44 -20.06 11.13
C LEU A 513 -14.27 -18.76 11.92
N VAL A 514 -13.76 -18.81 13.16
CA VAL A 514 -13.56 -17.62 13.97
C VAL A 514 -12.46 -16.72 13.37
N ASN A 515 -11.30 -17.27 13.03
CA ASN A 515 -10.16 -16.45 12.59
C ASN A 515 -10.25 -16.03 11.12
N ASP A 516 -10.64 -16.96 10.23
CA ASP A 516 -10.59 -16.74 8.78
C ASP A 516 -11.87 -16.08 8.24
N VAL A 517 -13.04 -16.46 8.79
CA VAL A 517 -14.35 -15.99 8.31
C VAL A 517 -14.86 -14.82 9.15
N LEU A 518 -14.93 -14.99 10.47
CA LEU A 518 -15.43 -13.95 11.38
C LEU A 518 -14.38 -12.88 11.73
N ARG A 519 -13.12 -13.07 11.31
CA ARG A 519 -11.97 -12.20 11.64
C ARG A 519 -11.89 -11.87 13.14
N GLY A 520 -12.26 -12.85 13.96
CA GLY A 520 -12.45 -12.75 15.39
C GLY A 520 -11.32 -13.36 16.20
N THR A 521 -11.58 -13.59 17.49
CA THR A 521 -10.67 -14.36 18.35
C THR A 521 -11.44 -15.41 19.14
N ILE A 522 -10.80 -16.55 19.44
CA ILE A 522 -11.35 -17.60 20.29
C ILE A 522 -10.40 -17.92 21.45
N LYS A 523 -10.95 -18.05 22.66
CA LYS A 523 -10.22 -18.49 23.86
C LYS A 523 -10.89 -19.72 24.47
N LEU A 524 -10.08 -20.67 24.92
CA LEU A 524 -10.52 -21.89 25.60
C LEU A 524 -10.03 -21.89 27.05
N HIS A 525 -10.97 -21.98 27.98
CA HIS A 525 -10.75 -22.16 29.41
C HIS A 525 -11.31 -23.51 29.84
N THR A 526 -10.47 -24.38 30.38
CA THR A 526 -10.89 -25.71 30.85
C THR A 526 -9.84 -26.30 31.79
N GLU A 527 -10.32 -27.10 32.73
CA GLU A 527 -9.55 -27.96 33.61
C GLU A 527 -10.25 -29.32 33.70
N ALA A 528 -9.50 -30.38 33.99
CA ALA A 528 -10.08 -31.72 34.17
C ALA A 528 -11.11 -31.71 35.31
N GLY A 529 -12.33 -32.19 35.01
CA GLY A 529 -13.46 -32.24 35.94
C GLY A 529 -14.27 -30.95 36.07
N SER A 530 -13.90 -29.86 35.39
CA SER A 530 -14.54 -28.53 35.53
C SER A 530 -15.22 -28.01 34.26
N GLY A 531 -15.46 -28.89 33.28
CA GLY A 531 -16.09 -28.51 32.01
C GLY A 531 -15.20 -27.69 31.09
N VAL A 532 -15.81 -27.09 30.06
CA VAL A 532 -15.12 -26.22 29.10
C VAL A 532 -15.85 -24.89 28.97
N ARG A 533 -15.10 -23.83 28.71
CA ARG A 533 -15.63 -22.51 28.35
C ARG A 533 -14.87 -21.97 27.15
N PHE A 534 -15.61 -21.66 26.09
CA PHE A 534 -15.13 -20.96 24.92
C PHE A 534 -15.64 -19.51 24.93
N GLU A 535 -14.75 -18.57 24.65
CA GLU A 535 -15.08 -17.16 24.46
C GLU A 535 -14.70 -16.77 23.03
N ILE A 536 -15.69 -16.35 22.23
CA ILE A 536 -15.53 -15.98 20.83
C ILE A 536 -15.90 -14.52 20.67
N GLU A 537 -14.94 -13.71 20.23
CA GLU A 537 -15.16 -12.32 19.86
C GLU A 537 -15.30 -12.22 18.35
N ILE A 538 -16.45 -11.73 17.86
CA ILE A 538 -16.71 -11.53 16.43
C ILE A 538 -16.02 -10.23 15.99
N GLY A 539 -15.17 -10.30 14.97
CA GLY A 539 -14.48 -9.15 14.41
C GLY A 539 -15.44 -8.21 13.68
N THR A 540 -15.19 -6.90 13.77
CA THR A 540 -15.88 -5.91 12.95
C THR A 540 -15.23 -5.84 11.57
N PRO A 541 -16.00 -5.80 10.47
CA PRO A 541 -15.44 -5.51 9.16
C PRO A 541 -14.77 -4.12 9.20
N GLY A 542 -13.48 -4.09 8.86
CA GLY A 542 -12.71 -2.85 8.69
C GLY A 542 -12.91 -2.24 7.33
#